data_AF-A0A4U0VP45-F1
#
_entry.id   AF-A0A4U0VP45-F1
#
_cell.length_a   1.000
_cell.length_b   1.000
_cell.length_c   1.000
_cell.angle_alpha   90.00
_cell.angle_beta   90.00
_cell.angle_gamma   90.00
#
_symmetry.space_group_name_H-M   'P 1'
#
loop_
_entity.id
_entity.type
_entity.pdbx_description
1 polymer ?
#
loop_
_entity_poly.entity_id
_entity_poly.type
_entity_poly.pdbx_seq_one_letter_code
_entity_poly.pdbx_strand_id
1 'polypeptide(L)'
;FSRANGALIRTSYSIGGQISFDVFPKGWDKTYCLQHVAAEADRPDGGVTYTTIHFFGDKTYRGGNDWEIFEDPRTVGHSVRSPDDTAAELRIMFDL
;
A
#
# COMPACT_ATOMS: atom_id res chain seq x y z
N PHE A 1 1.55 -14.45 41.90
CA PHE A 1 2.43 -14.13 40.76
C PHE A 1 1.59 -13.51 39.66
N SER A 2 1.76 -12.20 39.42
CA SER A 2 1.03 -11.40 38.44
C SER A 2 1.27 -11.94 37.02
N ARG A 3 0.20 -12.16 36.26
CA ARG A 3 0.27 -12.47 34.83
C ARG A 3 0.71 -11.18 34.11
N ALA A 4 1.95 -11.15 33.64
CA ALA A 4 2.31 -10.22 32.58
C ALA A 4 1.46 -10.57 31.35
N ASN A 5 0.54 -9.67 30.96
CA ASN A 5 -0.14 -9.72 29.68
C ASN A 5 0.89 -9.42 28.58
N GLY A 6 1.66 -10.44 28.19
CA GLY A 6 2.48 -10.37 26.98
C GLY A 6 1.57 -10.39 25.77
N ALA A 7 1.31 -9.23 25.18
CA ALA A 7 0.60 -9.16 23.91
C ALA A 7 1.39 -9.97 22.86
N LEU A 8 0.75 -10.96 22.26
CA LEU A 8 1.32 -11.70 21.13
C LEU A 8 1.44 -10.73 19.95
N ILE A 9 2.65 -10.23 19.68
CA ILE A 9 2.91 -9.39 18.51
C ILE A 9 2.80 -10.29 17.27
N ARG A 10 1.73 -10.12 16.49
CA ARG A 10 1.61 -10.76 15.18
C ARG A 10 2.52 -10.04 14.18
N THR A 11 3.50 -10.76 13.65
CA THR A 11 4.42 -10.27 12.62
C THR A 11 3.98 -10.72 11.22
N SER A 12 4.36 -9.92 10.24
CA SER A 12 4.20 -10.17 8.81
C SER A 12 5.58 -10.14 8.14
N TYR A 13 5.69 -10.83 7.00
CA TYR A 13 6.95 -11.04 6.29
C TYR A 13 6.74 -10.75 4.81
N SER A 14 7.68 -10.06 4.17
CA SER A 14 7.63 -9.74 2.75
C SER A 14 9.02 -9.93 2.13
N ILE A 15 9.11 -10.60 0.98
CA ILE A 15 10.38 -10.75 0.25
C ILE A 15 10.68 -9.44 -0.51
N GLY A 16 11.86 -8.87 -0.27
CA GLY A 16 12.31 -7.60 -0.83
C GLY A 16 13.60 -7.75 -1.64
N GLY A 17 13.58 -7.34 -2.91
CA GLY A 17 14.76 -7.43 -3.77
C GLY A 17 15.26 -8.87 -3.97
N GLN A 18 16.58 -9.02 -4.16
CA GLN A 18 17.21 -10.32 -4.44
C GLN A 18 17.74 -11.03 -3.18
N ILE A 19 17.96 -10.31 -2.08
CA ILE A 19 18.76 -10.81 -0.95
C ILE A 19 18.16 -10.51 0.43
N SER A 20 16.97 -9.92 0.53
CA SER A 20 16.39 -9.53 1.81
C SER A 20 14.89 -9.83 1.92
N PHE A 21 14.39 -9.75 3.15
CA PHE A 21 12.98 -9.77 3.46
C PHE A 21 12.73 -8.86 4.65
N ASP A 22 11.54 -8.25 4.68
CA ASP A 22 11.13 -7.35 5.74
C ASP A 22 10.32 -8.11 6.78
N VAL A 23 10.48 -7.75 8.05
CA VAL A 23 9.67 -8.23 9.18
C VAL A 23 9.05 -7.03 9.88
N PHE A 24 7.73 -6.99 9.94
CA PHE A 24 7.00 -5.83 10.46
C PHE A 24 5.75 -6.26 11.23
N PRO A 25 5.21 -5.40 12.11
CA PRO A 25 3.92 -5.65 12.75
C PRO A 25 2.80 -5.82 11.71
N LYS A 26 1.81 -6.66 12.01
CA LYS A 26 0.65 -6.78 11.12
C LYS A 26 0.00 -5.40 10.88
N GLY A 27 -0.28 -5.10 9.60
CA GLY A 27 -0.88 -3.82 9.17
C GLY A 27 0.14 -2.70 8.90
N TRP A 28 1.45 -3.00 8.97
CA TRP A 28 2.52 -2.11 8.51
C TRP A 28 3.00 -2.46 7.09
N ASP A 29 2.19 -3.20 6.33
CA ASP A 29 2.36 -3.32 4.89
C ASP A 29 2.03 -1.98 4.19
N LYS A 30 2.08 -1.95 2.86
CA LYS A 30 1.90 -0.71 2.09
C LYS A 30 0.57 -0.01 2.37
N THR A 31 -0.48 -0.70 2.84
CA THR A 31 -1.76 -0.07 3.22
C THR A 31 -1.62 0.95 4.34
N TYR A 32 -0.54 0.91 5.12
CA TYR A 32 -0.25 1.86 6.19
C TYR A 32 -0.22 3.31 5.69
N CYS A 33 0.22 3.56 4.44
CA CYS A 33 0.25 4.93 3.91
C CYS A 33 -1.13 5.53 3.68
N LEU A 34 -2.16 4.70 3.45
CA LEU A 34 -3.51 5.16 3.09
C LEU A 34 -4.20 5.94 4.20
N GLN A 35 -3.82 5.73 5.47
CA GLN A 35 -4.33 6.55 6.57
C GLN A 35 -3.85 8.00 6.47
N HIS A 36 -2.65 8.24 5.95
CA HIS A 36 -2.10 9.57 5.77
C HIS A 36 -2.74 10.26 4.57
N VAL A 37 -3.00 9.53 3.49
CA VAL A 37 -3.77 10.05 2.34
C VAL A 37 -5.19 10.47 2.77
N ALA A 38 -5.85 9.68 3.63
CA ALA A 38 -7.15 10.05 4.17
C ALA A 38 -7.08 11.29 5.08
N ALA A 39 -6.04 11.40 5.90
CA ALA A 39 -5.83 12.54 6.81
C ALA A 39 -5.53 13.86 6.08
N GLU A 40 -5.15 13.84 4.79
CA GLU A 40 -4.96 15.07 4.01
C GLU A 40 -6.25 15.90 3.91
N ALA A 41 -7.43 15.29 4.04
CA ALA A 41 -8.71 16.01 4.03
C ALA A 41 -8.88 16.94 5.25
N ASP A 42 -8.32 16.56 6.40
CA ASP A 42 -8.52 17.25 7.68
C ASP A 42 -7.44 18.30 7.97
N ARG A 43 -6.60 18.63 6.99
CA ARG A 43 -5.49 19.55 7.21
C ARG A 43 -5.95 20.99 7.48
N PRO A 44 -5.35 21.67 8.47
CA PRO A 44 -5.76 23.01 8.89
C PRO A 44 -5.47 24.10 7.86
N ASP A 45 -4.63 23.83 6.85
CA ASP A 45 -4.24 24.74 5.78
C ASP A 45 -5.14 24.64 4.53
N GLY A 46 -6.27 23.90 4.61
CA GLY A 46 -7.21 23.72 3.51
C GLY A 46 -7.00 22.42 2.76
N GLY A 47 -7.06 21.30 3.49
CA GLY A 47 -6.79 19.94 3.03
C GLY A 47 -7.48 19.49 1.73
N VAL A 48 -7.03 18.33 1.23
CA VAL A 48 -7.51 17.74 -0.03
C VAL A 48 -8.24 16.44 0.25
N THR A 49 -9.49 16.34 -0.21
CA THR A 49 -10.21 15.07 -0.25
C THR A 49 -9.96 14.40 -1.60
N TYR A 50 -9.22 13.29 -1.60
CA TYR A 50 -9.05 12.48 -2.80
C TYR A 50 -10.31 11.65 -3.04
N THR A 51 -10.91 11.80 -4.23
CA THR A 51 -12.10 11.02 -4.63
C THR A 51 -11.76 9.62 -5.11
N THR A 52 -10.52 9.43 -5.58
CA THR A 52 -10.04 8.16 -6.12
C THR A 52 -8.54 8.06 -5.90
N ILE A 53 -8.09 6.91 -5.39
CA ILE A 53 -6.67 6.61 -5.18
C ILE A 53 -6.30 5.52 -6.18
N HIS A 54 -5.47 5.85 -7.16
CA HIS A 54 -4.95 4.86 -8.11
C HIS A 54 -3.62 4.33 -7.58
N PHE A 55 -3.50 3.02 -7.41
CA PHE A 55 -2.25 2.37 -7.00
C PHE A 55 -1.72 1.54 -8.17
N PHE A 56 -0.45 1.71 -8.52
CA PHE A 56 0.24 0.94 -9.57
C PHE A 56 1.34 0.09 -8.92
N GLY A 57 1.35 -1.22 -9.17
CA GLY A 57 2.33 -2.14 -8.59
C GLY A 57 2.67 -3.32 -9.50
N ASP A 58 3.87 -3.89 -9.34
CA ASP A 58 4.37 -5.01 -10.13
C ASP A 58 4.22 -6.36 -9.42
N LYS A 59 4.12 -6.37 -8.08
CA LYS A 59 3.97 -7.58 -7.26
C LYS A 59 2.59 -7.65 -6.61
N THR A 60 1.55 -7.50 -7.40
CA THR A 60 0.14 -7.46 -6.98
C THR A 60 -0.52 -8.85 -6.97
N TYR A 61 0.25 -9.93 -6.90
CA TYR A 61 -0.27 -11.29 -6.71
C TYR A 61 -0.26 -11.64 -5.22
N ARG A 62 -1.10 -12.57 -4.76
CA ARG A 62 -1.15 -12.98 -3.35
C ARG A 62 0.24 -13.40 -2.83
N GLY A 63 0.73 -12.69 -1.81
CA GLY A 63 2.07 -12.89 -1.23
C GLY A 63 3.19 -12.06 -1.87
N GLY A 64 2.88 -11.31 -2.93
CA GLY A 64 3.71 -10.20 -3.41
C GLY A 64 3.57 -8.99 -2.47
N ASN A 65 4.58 -8.13 -2.44
CA ASN A 65 4.67 -7.05 -1.46
C ASN A 65 3.73 -5.86 -1.75
N ASP A 66 3.04 -5.86 -2.89
CA ASP A 66 2.03 -4.87 -3.27
C ASP A 66 0.59 -5.39 -3.08
N TRP A 67 0.42 -6.67 -2.75
CA TRP A 67 -0.88 -7.33 -2.69
C TRP A 67 -1.88 -6.60 -1.79
N GLU A 68 -1.47 -6.31 -0.56
CA GLU A 68 -2.38 -5.75 0.44
C GLU A 68 -2.91 -4.38 0.04
N ILE A 69 -2.07 -3.51 -0.53
CA ILE A 69 -2.50 -2.18 -0.99
C ILE A 69 -3.26 -2.25 -2.30
N PHE A 70 -2.90 -3.16 -3.21
CA PHE A 70 -3.60 -3.37 -4.47
C PHE A 70 -5.05 -3.85 -4.27
N GLU A 71 -5.28 -4.75 -3.31
CA GLU A 71 -6.63 -5.24 -2.96
C GLU A 71 -7.37 -4.36 -1.94
N ASP A 72 -6.74 -3.31 -1.40
CA ASP A 72 -7.40 -2.44 -0.43
C ASP A 72 -8.55 -1.69 -1.12
N PRO A 73 -9.78 -1.74 -0.58
CA PRO A 73 -10.96 -1.15 -1.23
C PRO A 73 -10.90 0.37 -1.36
N ARG A 74 -9.94 1.04 -0.70
CA ARG A 74 -9.68 2.47 -0.86
C ARG A 74 -8.92 2.79 -2.15
N THR A 75 -8.39 1.78 -2.84
CA THR A 75 -7.60 1.96 -4.06
C THR A 75 -8.28 1.35 -5.29
N VAL A 76 -7.99 1.94 -6.44
CA VAL A 76 -8.15 1.30 -7.75
C VAL A 76 -6.77 0.76 -8.13
N GLY A 77 -6.57 -0.54 -7.99
CA GLY A 77 -5.31 -1.21 -8.26
C GLY A 77 -5.05 -1.44 -9.75
N HIS A 78 -3.83 -1.16 -10.19
CA HIS A 78 -3.33 -1.37 -11.55
C HIS A 78 -2.09 -2.25 -11.50
N SER A 79 -2.16 -3.43 -12.10
CA SER A 79 -1.04 -4.37 -12.20
C SER A 79 -0.17 -4.03 -13.41
N VAL A 80 1.07 -3.61 -13.17
CA VAL A 80 2.01 -3.21 -14.22
C VAL A 80 3.21 -4.15 -14.26
N ARG A 81 3.84 -4.32 -15.42
CA ARG A 81 5.03 -5.20 -15.53
C ARG A 81 6.34 -4.43 -15.68
N SER A 82 6.25 -3.15 -15.99
CA SER A 82 7.39 -2.30 -16.27
C SER A 82 7.03 -0.83 -16.04
N PRO A 83 8.03 0.07 -15.91
CA PRO A 83 7.77 1.51 -15.91
C PRO A 83 7.06 1.99 -17.19
N ASP A 84 7.31 1.35 -18.33
CA ASP A 84 6.67 1.70 -19.61
C ASP A 84 5.18 1.33 -19.61
N ASP A 85 4.80 0.20 -18.99
CA ASP A 85 3.40 -0.20 -18.80
C ASP A 85 2.67 0.86 -17.95
N THR A 86 3.26 1.29 -16.84
CA THR A 86 2.72 2.38 -16.00
C THR A 86 2.53 3.65 -16.81
N ALA A 87 3.54 4.04 -17.59
CA ALA A 87 3.46 5.25 -18.40
C ALA A 87 2.40 5.15 -19.50
N ALA A 88 2.19 3.97 -20.09
CA ALA A 88 1.14 3.73 -21.07
C ALA A 88 -0.26 3.85 -20.43
N GLU A 89 -0.46 3.27 -19.26
CA GLU A 89 -1.73 3.39 -18.53
C GLU A 89 -2.04 4.83 -18.11
N LEU A 90 -1.04 5.58 -17.64
CA LEU A 90 -1.22 6.99 -17.30
C LEU A 90 -1.63 7.83 -18.53
N ARG A 91 -1.05 7.57 -19.71
CA ARG A 91 -1.46 8.25 -20.95
C ARG A 91 -2.90 7.99 -21.31
N ILE A 92 -3.36 6.73 -21.20
CA ILE A 92 -4.75 6.35 -21.46
C ILE A 92 -5.69 6.99 -20.42
N MET A 93 -5.32 6.96 -19.15
CA MET A 93 -6.17 7.42 -18.04
C MET A 93 -6.37 8.94 -18.04
N PHE A 94 -5.32 9.68 -18.39
CA PHE A 94 -5.33 11.15 -18.32
C PHE A 94 -5.40 11.83 -19.70
N ASP A 95 -5.59 11.06 -20.78
CA ASP A 95 -5.69 11.54 -22.16
C ASP A 95 -4.52 12.49 -22.53
N LEU A 96 -3.29 12.00 -22.31
CA LEU A 96 -2.03 12.73 -22.48
C LEU A 96 -1.36 12.50 -23.84
#